data_AF-A0A843LS80-F1
#
_entry.id   AF-A0A843LS80-F1
#
_cell.length_a   1.000
_cell.length_b   1.000
_cell.length_c   1.000
_cell.angle_alpha   90.00
_cell.angle_beta   90.00
_cell.angle_gamma   90.00
#
_symmetry.space_group_name_H-M   'P 1'
#
loop_
_entity.id
_entity.type
_entity.pdbx_description
1 polymer ?
#
loop_
_entity_poly.entity_id
_entity_poly.type
_entity_poly.pdbx_seq_one_letter_code
_entity_poly.pdbx_strand_id
1 'polypeptide(L)' 'MSKFIYQCLVCDKVHKTLEAAENCHKGPTQTIEQGLTGFSKRKGIIGN' A
#
# COMPACT_ATOMS: atom_id res chain seq x y z
N MET A 1 6.64 -9.50 13.67
CA MET A 1 5.47 -8.60 13.57
C MET A 1 5.32 -8.19 12.12
N SER A 2 4.34 -8.76 11.40
CA SER A 2 3.94 -8.24 10.09
C SER A 2 3.43 -6.81 10.26
N LYS A 3 3.95 -5.86 9.48
CA LYS A 3 3.45 -4.48 9.50
C LYS A 3 2.40 -4.36 8.41
N PHE A 4 1.17 -3.98 8.74
CA PHE A 4 0.14 -3.72 7.74
C PHE A 4 0.19 -2.25 7.33
N ILE A 5 0.12 -1.98 6.03
CA ILE A 5 -0.08 -0.65 5.46
C ILE A 5 -1.52 -0.55 4.97
N TYR A 6 -2.19 0.56 5.29
CA TYR A 6 -3.52 0.88 4.78
C TYR A 6 -3.42 2.05 3.81
N GLN A 7 -3.78 1.85 2.54
CA GLN A 7 -3.70 2.87 1.50
C GLN A 7 -5.10 3.22 0.98
N CYS A 8 -5.43 4.51 0.93
CA CYS A 8 -6.64 4.97 0.26
C CYS A 8 -6.40 4.96 -1.26
N LEU A 9 -7.20 4.22 -2.03
CA LEU A 9 -7.04 4.13 -3.50
C LEU A 9 -7.60 5.34 -4.25
N VAL A 10 -8.22 6.30 -3.54
CA VAL A 10 -8.74 7.54 -4.14
C VAL A 10 -7.65 8.60 -4.25
N CYS A 11 -6.74 8.68 -3.27
CA CYS A 11 -5.70 9.70 -3.20
C CYS A 11 -4.29 9.14 -3.01
N ASP A 12 -4.14 7.81 -3.11
CA ASP A 12 -2.90 7.04 -2.92
C ASP A 12 -2.18 7.26 -1.59
N LYS A 13 -2.81 7.93 -0.61
CA LYS A 13 -2.22 8.19 0.70
C LYS A 13 -2.25 6.95 1.59
N VAL A 14 -1.17 6.79 2.34
CA VAL A 14 -1.02 5.75 3.35
C VAL A 14 -1.46 6.29 4.72
N HIS A 15 -2.25 5.49 5.41
CA HIS A 15 -2.76 5.75 6.75
C HIS A 15 -2.25 4.72 7.75
N LYS A 16 -2.19 5.13 9.02
CA LYS A 16 -1.71 4.30 10.13
C LYS A 16 -2.71 3.22 10.56
N THR A 17 -3.99 3.41 10.26
CA THR A 17 -5.09 2.52 10.64
C THR A 17 -6.03 2.31 9.46
N LEU A 18 -6.74 1.17 9.45
CA LEU A 18 -7.75 0.85 8.44
C LEU A 18 -8.85 1.91 8.41
N GLU A 19 -9.40 2.24 9.58
CA GLU A 19 -10.47 3.23 9.73
C GLU A 19 -10.10 4.60 9.15
N ALA A 20 -8.84 5.04 9.32
CA ALA A 20 -8.39 6.31 8.77
C ALA A 20 -8.28 6.28 7.23
N ALA A 21 -7.91 5.14 6.65
CA ALA A 21 -7.88 4.97 5.19
C ALA A 21 -9.30 4.89 4.61
N GLU A 22 -10.21 4.15 5.24
CA GLU A 22 -11.61 4.04 4.84
C GLU A 22 -12.32 5.39 4.91
N ASN A 23 -12.07 6.17 5.97
CA ASN A 23 -12.68 7.48 6.15
C ASN A 23 -12.01 8.62 5.36
N CYS A 24 -10.83 8.43 4.76
CA CYS A 24 -10.13 9.50 4.05
C CYS A 24 -10.97 10.10 2.91
N HIS A 25 -11.61 9.24 2.12
CA HIS A 25 -12.53 9.63 1.04
C HIS A 25 -13.81 8.80 1.03
N LYS A 26 -14.07 8.00 2.08
CA LYS A 26 -15.15 6.99 2.10
C LYS A 26 -15.07 6.08 0.87
N GLY A 27 -13.84 5.73 0.50
CA GLY A 27 -13.50 5.08 -0.76
C GLY A 27 -12.77 3.75 -0.55
N PRO A 28 -12.50 3.01 -1.64
CA PRO A 28 -11.84 1.73 -1.56
C PRO A 28 -10.45 1.86 -0.93
N THR A 29 -10.15 0.95 0.00
CA THR A 29 -8.90 0.92 0.74
C THR A 29 -8.15 -0.37 0.44
N GLN A 30 -6.86 -0.27 0.20
CA GLN A 30 -5.97 -1.41 0.03
C GLN A 30 -5.20 -1.68 1.32
N THR A 31 -5.21 -2.93 1.77
CA THR A 31 -4.39 -3.38 2.89
C THR A 31 -3.23 -4.20 2.34
N ILE A 32 -2.00 -3.80 2.66
CA ILE A 32 -0.77 -4.44 2.20
C ILE A 32 -0.02 -4.97 3.42
N GLU A 33 0.19 -6.29 3.48
CA GLU A 33 1.03 -6.89 4.52
C GLU A 33 2.52 -6.71 4.16
N GLN A 34 3.22 -5.84 4.90
CA GLN A 34 4.69 -5.81 4.92
C GLN A 34 5.21 -7.02 5.70
N GLY A 35 5.19 -8.17 5.04
CA GLY A 35 5.71 -9.43 5.58
C GLY A 35 6.22 -10.39 4.50
N LEU A 36 5.74 -10.27 3.27
CA LEU A 36 6.01 -11.26 2.21
C LEU A 36 6.53 -10.68 0.88
N THR A 37 6.77 -9.39 0.78
CA THR A 37 7.47 -8.79 -0.37
C THR A 37 8.97 -8.68 -0.11
N GLY A 38 9.57 -9.84 0.19
CA GLY A 38 10.95 -10.06 -0.22
C GLY A 38 11.00 -10.00 -1.75
N PHE A 39 11.85 -9.14 -2.27
CA PHE A 39 12.44 -9.33 -3.60
C PHE A 39 11.46 -9.43 -4.78
N SER A 40 11.07 -8.28 -5.31
CA SER A 40 11.19 -8.06 -6.75
C SER A 40 11.51 -6.61 -7.00
N LYS A 41 12.79 -6.27 -6.75
CA LYS A 41 13.48 -5.34 -7.65
C LYS A 41 13.23 -5.91 -9.05
N ARG A 42 12.24 -5.40 -9.79
CA ARG A 42 12.24 -5.51 -11.24
C ARG A 42 13.43 -4.68 -11.72
N LYS A 43 14.59 -5.33 -11.64
CA LYS A 43 15.78 -5.03 -12.42
C LYS A 43 15.43 -5.48 -13.83
N GLY A 44 15.22 -4.53 -14.73
CA GLY A 44 14.75 -4.74 -16.10
C GLY A 44 13.51 -3.89 -16.33
N ILE A 45 13.53 -2.81 -17.11
CA ILE A 45 14.36 -2.49 -18.26
C ILE A 45 14.61 -0.97 -18.21
N ILE A 46 15.83 -0.56 -17.81
CA ILE A 46 16.41 0.67 -18.38
C ILE A 46 16.85 0.19 -19.76
N GLY A 47 16.08 0.51 -20.79
CA GLY A 47 16.29 0.00 -22.14
C GLY A 47 15.95 1.07 -23.15
N ASN A 48 17.03 1.79 -23.50
CA ASN A 48 17.28 2.61 -24.67
C ASN A 48 16.46 3.88 -24.87
#